data_AF-A0A1I2A5E8-F1
#
_entry.id   AF-A0A1I2A5E8-F1
#
_cell.length_a   1.000
_cell.length_b   1.000
_cell.length_c   1.000
_cell.angle_alpha   90.00
_cell.angle_beta   90.00
_cell.angle_gamma   90.00
#
_symmetry.space_group_name_H-M   'P 1'
#
loop_
_entity.id
_entity.type
_entity.pdbx_description
1 polymer ?
#
loop_
_entity_poly.entity_id
_entity_poly.type
_entity_poly.pdbx_seq_one_letter_code
_entity_poly.pdbx_strand_id
1 'polypeptide(L)'
;MRLVLPARRRRTVVAAGAVALVAAITTALFLKTGPSAATWQTLSGSPTCDCIVKDSSTGRYRAVFGYVSDASGPGTIAAGANNRLVFSGGTTSTDATVAARFSPGTHRAAFATGWVSRDTRVTWQVGGKSVAAYWNRPACGDDVSLPTGGNGFGPILGFLAAGVIAAVVAGRRRRRAAGTP
;
A
#
# COMPACT_ATOMS: atom_id res chain seq x y z
N MET A 1 39.18 -47.67 -51.34
CA MET A 1 38.39 -48.36 -50.30
C MET A 1 37.77 -47.32 -49.39
N ARG A 2 36.44 -47.38 -49.22
CA ARG A 2 35.65 -46.43 -48.42
C ARG A 2 35.88 -46.69 -46.93
N LEU A 3 36.16 -45.64 -46.16
CA LEU A 3 36.03 -45.67 -44.71
C LEU A 3 35.15 -44.50 -44.26
N VAL A 4 34.10 -44.90 -43.55
CA VAL A 4 32.98 -44.12 -43.03
C VAL A 4 33.47 -43.13 -41.97
N LEU A 5 33.10 -41.86 -42.07
CA LEU A 5 33.19 -40.91 -40.95
C LEU A 5 31.80 -40.76 -40.29
N PRO A 6 31.71 -40.92 -38.96
CA PRO A 6 30.44 -40.99 -38.24
C PRO A 6 29.81 -39.62 -38.02
N ALA A 7 28.49 -39.56 -38.21
CA ALA A 7 27.65 -38.51 -37.67
C ALA A 7 27.72 -38.52 -36.14
N ARG A 8 28.24 -37.44 -35.52
CA ARG A 8 28.16 -37.26 -34.06
C ARG A 8 27.64 -35.86 -33.72
N ARG A 9 26.36 -35.87 -33.33
CA ARG A 9 25.60 -34.90 -32.51
C ARG A 9 26.44 -33.76 -31.90
N ARG A 10 26.06 -32.52 -32.19
CA ARG A 10 26.25 -31.37 -31.29
C ARG A 10 24.94 -30.59 -31.14
N ARG A 11 23.95 -31.24 -30.51
CA ARG A 11 22.82 -30.56 -29.87
C ARG A 11 23.26 -30.11 -28.47
N THR A 12 24.02 -29.02 -28.34
CA THR A 12 24.39 -28.48 -27.01
C THR A 12 24.87 -27.03 -27.13
N VAL A 13 24.00 -26.09 -27.51
CA VAL A 13 24.29 -24.65 -27.31
C VAL A 13 23.10 -23.86 -26.74
N VAL A 14 21.89 -24.40 -26.68
CA VAL A 14 20.71 -23.61 -26.24
C VAL A 14 20.48 -23.65 -24.71
N ALA A 15 21.18 -24.50 -23.97
CA ALA A 15 20.89 -24.71 -22.55
C ALA A 15 21.66 -23.79 -21.57
N ALA A 16 22.51 -22.86 -22.03
CA ALA A 16 23.28 -21.98 -21.14
C ALA A 16 22.60 -20.61 -20.87
N GLY A 17 21.71 -20.14 -21.74
CA GLY A 17 21.05 -18.83 -21.58
C GLY A 17 19.82 -18.83 -20.65
N ALA A 18 19.17 -19.98 -20.49
CA ALA A 18 17.92 -20.08 -19.72
C ALA A 18 18.16 -20.15 -18.20
N VAL A 19 19.28 -20.71 -17.75
CA VAL A 19 19.57 -20.87 -16.31
C VAL A 19 20.01 -19.55 -15.66
N ALA A 20 20.76 -18.71 -16.39
CA ALA A 20 21.19 -17.40 -15.89
C ALA A 20 20.02 -16.42 -15.66
N LEU A 21 18.98 -16.50 -16.50
CA LEU A 21 17.81 -15.61 -16.38
C LEU A 21 16.89 -16.03 -15.22
N VAL A 22 16.75 -17.33 -14.94
CA VAL A 22 15.99 -17.84 -13.79
C VAL A 22 16.72 -17.54 -12.48
N ALA A 23 18.05 -17.66 -12.43
CA ALA A 23 18.85 -17.33 -11.26
C ALA A 23 18.82 -15.82 -10.91
N ALA A 24 18.76 -14.94 -11.92
CA ALA A 24 18.61 -13.50 -11.72
C ALA A 24 17.20 -13.10 -11.25
N ILE A 25 16.16 -13.81 -11.72
CA ILE A 25 14.78 -13.59 -11.27
C ILE A 25 14.59 -14.08 -9.84
N THR A 26 15.16 -15.22 -9.44
CA THR A 26 15.07 -15.68 -8.06
C THR A 26 15.82 -14.76 -7.09
N THR A 27 17.04 -14.31 -7.42
CA THR A 27 17.76 -13.33 -6.57
C THR A 27 17.04 -11.98 -6.49
N ALA A 28 16.46 -11.48 -7.57
CA ALA A 28 15.68 -10.22 -7.52
C ALA A 28 14.37 -10.34 -6.71
N LEU A 29 13.78 -11.53 -6.61
CA LEU A 29 12.58 -11.78 -5.78
C LEU A 29 12.89 -11.90 -4.29
N PHE A 30 14.10 -12.35 -3.90
CA PHE A 30 14.48 -12.47 -2.49
C PHE A 30 15.06 -11.18 -1.88
N LEU A 31 15.56 -10.22 -2.68
CA LEU A 31 16.18 -8.98 -2.16
C LEU A 31 15.20 -7.83 -1.80
N LYS A 32 13.88 -8.05 -1.80
CA LYS A 32 12.90 -7.04 -1.33
C LYS A 32 12.40 -7.26 0.10
N THR A 33 13.10 -8.03 0.92
CA THR A 33 12.93 -7.92 2.38
C THR A 33 13.69 -6.69 2.86
N GLY A 34 13.05 -5.52 2.77
CA GLY A 34 13.48 -4.37 3.56
C GLY A 34 13.52 -4.76 5.05
N PRO A 35 14.27 -4.04 5.89
CA PRO A 35 14.33 -4.34 7.32
C PRO A 35 12.91 -4.44 7.89
N SER A 36 12.65 -5.52 8.62
CA SER A 36 11.37 -5.70 9.33
C SER A 36 11.12 -4.48 10.19
N ALA A 37 10.03 -3.76 9.92
CA ALA A 37 9.66 -2.59 10.71
C ALA A 37 9.49 -3.01 12.17
N ALA A 38 10.10 -2.26 13.10
CA ALA A 38 10.06 -2.58 14.51
C ALA A 38 8.62 -2.51 15.05
N THR A 39 8.24 -3.41 15.95
CA THR A 39 6.95 -3.29 16.66
C THR A 39 7.09 -2.29 17.79
N TRP A 40 6.23 -1.27 17.79
CA TRP A 40 6.23 -0.21 18.80
C TRP A 40 5.04 -0.37 19.75
N GLN A 41 5.26 0.02 21.01
CA GLN A 41 4.19 0.16 22.00
C GLN A 41 3.78 1.62 22.19
N THR A 42 4.62 2.57 21.80
CA THR A 42 4.36 4.00 21.91
C THR A 42 4.60 4.66 20.57
N LEU A 43 3.79 5.66 20.25
CA LEU A 43 4.02 6.48 19.07
C LEU A 43 5.05 7.55 19.43
N SER A 44 6.24 7.48 18.83
CA SER A 44 7.23 8.55 18.90
C SER A 44 6.76 9.70 18.02
N GLY A 45 6.07 10.68 18.61
CA GLY A 45 5.43 11.80 17.94
C GLY A 45 3.99 12.02 18.41
N SER A 46 3.09 12.40 17.51
CA SER A 46 1.68 12.68 17.83
C SER A 46 0.72 12.37 16.70
N PRO A 47 -0.47 11.82 17.00
CA PRO A 47 -1.55 11.71 16.03
C PRO A 47 -2.22 13.07 15.79
N THR A 48 -2.68 13.32 14.58
CA THR A 48 -3.32 14.57 14.16
C THR A 48 -4.70 14.32 13.59
N CYS A 49 -5.61 15.27 13.81
CA CYS A 49 -6.87 15.36 13.08
C CYS A 49 -6.68 16.47 12.04
N ASP A 50 -6.46 16.07 10.79
CA ASP A 50 -6.06 17.02 9.75
C ASP A 50 -7.25 17.86 9.30
N CYS A 51 -8.38 17.20 9.05
CA CYS A 51 -9.58 17.82 8.55
C CYS A 51 -10.78 16.86 8.63
N ILE A 52 -11.94 17.33 8.19
CA ILE A 52 -13.13 16.50 8.02
C ILE A 52 -13.74 16.66 6.64
N VAL A 53 -14.39 15.61 6.16
CA VAL A 53 -15.23 15.66 4.96
C VAL A 53 -16.68 15.67 5.40
N LYS A 54 -17.45 16.67 4.97
CA LYS A 54 -18.87 16.80 5.32
C LYS A 54 -19.72 16.39 4.12
N ASP A 55 -20.78 15.65 4.40
CA ASP A 55 -21.86 15.42 3.45
C ASP A 55 -23.05 16.28 3.87
N SER A 56 -23.28 17.35 3.10
CA SER A 56 -24.38 18.29 3.33
C SER A 56 -25.76 17.67 3.09
N SER A 57 -25.86 16.57 2.35
CA SER A 57 -27.14 15.92 2.05
C SER A 57 -27.63 15.03 3.20
N THR A 58 -26.72 14.32 3.86
CA THR A 58 -27.04 13.40 4.96
C THR A 58 -26.73 13.97 6.35
N GLY A 59 -26.03 15.10 6.44
CA GLY A 59 -25.57 15.66 7.70
C GLY A 59 -24.53 14.79 8.41
N ARG A 60 -23.83 13.92 7.66
CA ARG A 60 -22.78 13.02 8.16
C ARG A 60 -21.40 13.51 7.80
N TYR A 61 -20.40 13.15 8.59
CA TYR A 61 -19.01 13.50 8.30
C TYR A 61 -18.06 12.32 8.40
N ARG A 62 -16.90 12.48 7.79
CA ARG A 62 -15.76 11.57 7.92
C ARG A 62 -14.60 12.34 8.53
N ALA A 63 -13.98 11.77 9.55
CA ALA A 63 -12.76 12.32 10.11
C ALA A 63 -11.55 11.80 9.34
N VAL A 64 -10.63 12.71 9.01
CA VAL A 64 -9.37 12.40 8.34
C VAL A 64 -8.25 12.59 9.34
N PHE A 65 -7.53 11.51 9.62
CA PHE A 65 -6.46 11.49 10.59
C PHE A 65 -5.11 11.34 9.90
N GLY A 66 -4.11 12.01 10.46
CA GLY A 66 -2.71 11.94 10.07
C GLY A 66 -1.86 11.74 11.31
N TYR A 67 -0.53 11.71 11.16
CA TYR A 67 0.38 11.66 12.30
C TYR A 67 1.70 12.36 11.98
N VAL A 68 2.39 12.75 13.03
CA VAL A 68 3.80 13.13 12.99
C VAL A 68 4.56 12.06 13.76
N SER A 69 5.66 11.57 13.18
CA SER A 69 6.57 10.67 13.87
C SER A 69 7.98 11.24 13.92
N ASP A 70 8.51 11.35 15.14
CA ASP A 70 9.88 11.78 15.43
C ASP A 70 10.86 10.60 15.51
N ALA A 71 10.39 9.39 15.17
CA ALA A 71 11.23 8.20 15.14
C ALA A 71 12.34 8.33 14.08
N SER A 72 13.49 7.70 14.33
CA SER A 72 14.59 7.63 13.35
C SER A 72 14.39 6.58 12.26
N GLY A 73 13.38 5.70 12.40
CA GLY A 73 13.09 4.64 11.44
C GLY A 73 11.61 4.23 11.47
N PRO A 74 11.17 3.38 10.53
CA PRO A 74 9.77 2.94 10.47
C PRO A 74 9.46 1.90 11.55
N GLY A 75 8.21 1.87 11.98
CA GLY A 75 7.70 0.89 12.91
C GLY A 75 6.22 0.60 12.74
N THR A 76 5.72 -0.30 13.58
CA THR A 76 4.35 -0.79 13.49
C THR A 76 3.67 -0.79 14.84
N ILE A 77 2.42 -0.34 14.87
CA ILE A 77 1.53 -0.49 16.02
C ILE A 77 0.28 -1.13 15.46
N ALA A 78 0.12 -2.45 15.68
CA ALA A 78 -1.00 -3.20 15.14
C ALA A 78 -2.33 -2.63 15.63
N ALA A 79 -3.36 -2.68 14.78
CA ALA A 79 -4.72 -2.34 15.17
C ALA A 79 -5.15 -3.21 16.37
N GLY A 80 -5.79 -2.59 17.36
CA GLY A 80 -6.18 -3.26 18.60
C GLY A 80 -6.26 -2.30 19.77
N ALA A 81 -6.08 -2.80 20.99
CA ALA A 81 -6.22 -2.00 22.21
C ALA A 81 -5.35 -0.73 22.20
N ASN A 82 -4.14 -0.80 21.64
CA ASN A 82 -3.21 0.33 21.59
C ASN A 82 -3.22 1.11 20.25
N ASN A 83 -4.13 0.79 19.33
CA ASN A 83 -4.34 1.51 18.08
C ASN A 83 -5.77 1.28 17.59
N ARG A 84 -6.70 2.18 17.93
CA ARG A 84 -8.13 2.03 17.62
C ARG A 84 -8.86 3.36 17.54
N LEU A 85 -10.02 3.32 16.90
CA LEU A 85 -11.01 4.39 16.96
C LEU A 85 -12.00 4.13 18.08
N VAL A 86 -12.27 5.17 18.86
CA VAL A 86 -13.30 5.19 19.89
C VAL A 86 -14.33 6.23 19.47
N PHE A 87 -15.59 5.80 19.39
CA PHE A 87 -16.71 6.63 19.01
C PHE A 87 -17.57 6.89 20.23
N SER A 88 -17.97 8.14 20.45
CA SER A 88 -18.87 8.52 21.53
C SER A 88 -20.01 9.37 21.01
N GLY A 89 -21.24 9.00 21.38
CA GLY A 89 -22.48 9.64 20.94
C GLY A 89 -22.91 9.25 19.53
N GLY A 90 -24.14 9.67 19.16
CA GLY A 90 -24.68 9.57 17.81
C GLY A 90 -24.73 8.16 17.21
N THR A 91 -24.89 8.08 15.90
CA THR A 91 -24.87 6.81 15.13
C THR A 91 -23.51 6.63 14.46
N THR A 92 -22.96 5.43 14.61
CA THR A 92 -21.65 5.05 14.10
C THR A 92 -21.79 3.92 13.09
N SER A 93 -21.30 4.12 11.87
CA SER A 93 -21.05 3.06 10.90
C SER A 93 -19.65 3.27 10.34
N THR A 94 -18.75 2.30 10.53
CA THR A 94 -17.36 2.46 10.11
C THR A 94 -16.65 1.13 9.90
N ASP A 95 -16.21 0.90 8.67
CA ASP A 95 -15.28 -0.18 8.31
C ASP A 95 -13.83 0.33 8.24
N ALA A 96 -13.56 1.49 8.83
CA ALA A 96 -12.26 2.15 8.73
C ALA A 96 -11.16 1.40 9.49
N THR A 97 -10.09 1.07 8.77
CA THR A 97 -8.86 0.55 9.34
C THR A 97 -7.93 1.70 9.71
N VAL A 98 -7.44 1.70 10.95
CA VAL A 98 -6.44 2.66 11.43
C VAL A 98 -5.07 2.41 10.78
N ALA A 99 -4.27 3.46 10.65
CA ALA A 99 -2.88 3.32 10.23
C ALA A 99 -2.10 2.44 11.22
N ALA A 100 -1.47 1.36 10.75
CA ALA A 100 -0.72 0.42 11.57
C ALA A 100 0.80 0.44 11.33
N ARG A 101 1.25 1.12 10.26
CA ARG A 101 2.66 1.33 9.93
C ARG A 101 2.95 2.83 9.98
N PHE A 102 4.04 3.18 10.65
CA PHE A 102 4.45 4.54 10.92
C PHE A 102 5.85 4.73 10.36
N SER A 103 6.01 5.70 9.47
CA SER A 103 7.32 6.12 8.98
C SER A 103 7.70 7.46 9.61
N PRO A 104 8.99 7.78 9.72
CA PRO A 104 9.44 9.10 10.18
C PRO A 104 8.80 10.25 9.38
N GLY A 105 8.61 11.40 10.04
CA GLY A 105 8.11 12.63 9.43
C GLY A 105 6.60 12.85 9.60
N THR A 106 6.06 13.81 8.83
CA THR A 106 4.65 14.21 8.85
C THR A 106 3.88 13.50 7.75
N HIS A 107 2.86 12.73 8.15
CA HIS A 107 2.00 11.95 7.27
C HIS A 107 0.57 12.43 7.41
N ARG A 108 0.14 13.29 6.48
CA ARG A 108 -1.23 13.79 6.44
C ARG A 108 -2.16 12.78 5.77
N ALA A 109 -3.43 12.80 6.17
CA ALA A 109 -4.49 11.99 5.62
C ALA A 109 -4.13 10.50 5.54
N ALA A 110 -3.48 10.00 6.60
CA ALA A 110 -3.02 8.61 6.70
C ALA A 110 -4.19 7.61 6.62
N PHE A 111 -5.35 7.95 7.18
CA PHE A 111 -6.58 7.21 7.00
C PHE A 111 -7.79 8.12 7.26
N ALA A 112 -8.98 7.65 6.87
CA ALA A 112 -10.24 8.33 7.14
C ALA A 112 -11.28 7.34 7.68
N THR A 113 -12.18 7.85 8.52
CA THR A 113 -13.27 7.06 9.10
C THR A 113 -14.35 6.75 8.04
N GLY A 114 -15.28 5.86 8.39
CA GLY A 114 -16.60 5.83 7.76
C GLY A 114 -17.42 7.10 8.06
N TRP A 115 -18.60 7.18 7.45
CA TRP A 115 -19.55 8.27 7.68
C TRP A 115 -20.19 8.14 9.06
N VAL A 116 -20.02 9.16 9.90
CA VAL A 116 -20.60 9.24 11.25
C VAL A 116 -21.55 10.43 11.35
N SER A 117 -22.50 10.36 12.29
CA SER A 117 -23.41 11.48 12.55
C SER A 117 -22.67 12.71 13.08
N ARG A 118 -23.20 13.91 12.83
CA ARG A 118 -22.64 15.20 13.27
C ARG A 118 -22.33 15.27 14.77
N ASP A 119 -23.13 14.60 15.59
CA ASP A 119 -23.01 14.62 17.05
C ASP A 119 -22.05 13.54 17.58
N THR A 120 -21.54 12.67 16.71
CA THR A 120 -20.53 11.67 17.07
C THR A 120 -19.16 12.35 17.20
N ARG A 121 -18.46 12.12 18.32
CA ARG A 121 -17.04 12.42 18.45
C ARG A 121 -16.23 11.18 18.11
N VAL A 122 -15.24 11.32 17.21
CA VAL A 122 -14.32 10.24 16.87
C VAL A 122 -12.96 10.50 17.49
N THR A 123 -12.48 9.57 18.32
CA THR A 123 -11.16 9.66 18.95
C THR A 123 -10.27 8.54 18.45
N TRP A 124 -9.15 8.88 17.80
CA TRP A 124 -8.12 7.91 17.49
C TRP A 124 -7.14 7.82 18.66
N GLN A 125 -6.96 6.61 19.18
CA GLN A 125 -5.97 6.30 20.21
C GLN A 125 -4.88 5.45 19.58
N VAL A 126 -3.62 5.85 19.72
CA VAL A 126 -2.47 5.13 19.15
C VAL A 126 -1.23 5.30 20.01
N GLY A 127 -0.60 4.19 20.41
CA GLY A 127 0.68 4.20 21.12
C GLY A 127 0.71 5.10 22.35
N GLY A 128 -0.35 5.05 23.17
CA GLY A 128 -0.52 5.90 24.35
C GLY A 128 -0.90 7.38 24.09
N LYS A 129 -1.12 7.78 22.84
CA LYS A 129 -1.57 9.13 22.44
C LYS A 129 -3.02 9.10 21.97
N SER A 130 -3.67 10.27 21.95
CA SER A 130 -5.02 10.39 21.42
C SER A 130 -5.26 11.72 20.72
N VAL A 131 -6.14 11.69 19.73
CA VAL A 131 -6.63 12.90 19.04
C VAL A 131 -8.11 12.73 18.74
N ALA A 132 -8.87 13.82 18.88
CA ALA A 132 -10.32 13.82 18.65
C ALA A 132 -10.70 14.69 17.46
N ALA A 133 -11.60 14.15 16.64
CA ALA A 133 -12.29 14.81 15.55
C ALA A 133 -13.75 15.07 15.91
N TYR A 134 -14.26 16.19 15.39
CA TYR A 134 -15.61 16.70 15.60
C TYR A 134 -16.12 17.31 14.31
N TRP A 135 -17.44 17.39 14.13
CA TRP A 135 -18.06 18.01 12.95
C TRP A 135 -17.67 19.48 12.70
N ASN A 136 -17.31 20.23 13.73
CA ASN A 136 -16.94 21.64 13.60
C ASN A 136 -15.47 21.86 13.23
N ARG A 137 -14.70 20.79 12.98
CA ARG A 137 -13.34 20.91 12.46
C ARG A 137 -13.34 21.53 11.05
N PRO A 138 -12.21 22.16 10.64
CA PRO A 138 -12.02 22.63 9.28
C PRO A 138 -12.28 21.51 8.27
N ALA A 139 -12.96 21.86 7.18
CA ALA A 139 -13.15 20.94 6.07
C ALA A 139 -11.81 20.64 5.39
N CYS A 140 -11.67 19.47 4.78
CA CYS A 140 -10.51 19.17 3.95
C CYS A 140 -10.49 20.11 2.75
N GLY A 141 -9.34 20.71 2.47
CA GLY A 141 -9.13 21.49 1.25
C GLY A 141 -9.04 20.59 0.02
N ASP A 142 -9.19 21.18 -1.16
CA ASP A 142 -9.13 20.47 -2.45
C ASP A 142 -7.74 19.87 -2.74
N ASP A 143 -6.71 20.34 -2.03
CA ASP A 143 -5.33 19.87 -2.10
C ASP A 143 -5.09 18.56 -1.32
N VAL A 144 -6.03 18.14 -0.48
CA VAL A 144 -5.90 16.92 0.32
C VAL A 144 -6.34 15.72 -0.50
N SER A 145 -5.37 14.90 -0.93
CA SER A 145 -5.68 13.56 -1.44
C SER A 145 -6.28 12.72 -0.32
N LEU A 146 -7.60 12.63 -0.31
CA LEU A 146 -8.33 11.87 0.69
C LEU A 146 -8.03 10.37 0.52
N PRO A 147 -7.63 9.66 1.58
CA PRO A 147 -7.50 8.22 1.51
C PRO A 147 -8.86 7.65 1.14
N THR A 148 -8.85 6.74 0.16
CA THR A 148 -10.04 5.98 -0.24
C THR A 148 -10.67 5.44 1.03
N GLY A 149 -11.88 5.91 1.33
CA GLY A 149 -12.50 5.60 2.60
C GLY A 149 -12.59 4.11 2.81
N GLY A 150 -11.95 3.63 3.87
CA GLY A 150 -12.00 2.24 4.33
C GLY A 150 -12.03 1.23 3.19
N ASN A 151 -10.90 0.97 2.56
CA ASN A 151 -10.58 -0.32 1.92
C ASN A 151 -9.09 -0.31 1.58
N GLY A 152 -8.32 -1.17 2.24
CA GLY A 152 -6.87 -1.26 2.12
C GLY A 152 -6.39 -1.71 0.75
N PHE A 153 -6.37 -0.80 -0.22
CA PHE A 153 -5.77 -1.01 -1.53
C PHE A 153 -4.92 0.19 -1.98
N GLY A 154 -3.77 0.38 -1.34
CA GLY A 154 -2.58 0.92 -1.98
C GLY A 154 -1.45 -0.10 -1.73
N PRO A 155 -0.80 -0.71 -2.76
CA PRO A 155 -0.60 -0.25 -4.15
C PRO A 155 -1.07 -1.27 -5.21
N ILE A 156 -2.24 -1.10 -5.82
CA ILE A 156 -2.61 -1.90 -7.03
C ILE A 156 -2.02 -1.30 -8.33
N LEU A 157 -1.61 -0.03 -8.32
CA LEU A 157 -1.00 0.60 -9.51
C LEU A 157 0.33 -0.03 -9.96
N GLY A 158 0.94 -0.92 -9.17
CA GLY A 158 2.10 -1.71 -9.59
C GLY A 158 1.77 -2.84 -10.59
N PHE A 159 0.53 -3.34 -10.63
CA PHE A 159 0.19 -4.53 -11.44
C PHE A 159 -0.18 -4.22 -12.89
N LEU A 160 -0.63 -2.99 -13.19
CA LEU A 160 -0.96 -2.60 -14.57
C LEU A 160 0.31 -2.43 -15.45
N ALA A 161 1.43 -1.98 -14.88
CA ALA A 161 2.68 -1.83 -15.61
C ALA A 161 3.29 -3.20 -16.04
N ALA A 162 3.17 -4.24 -15.20
CA ALA A 162 3.69 -5.57 -15.52
C ALA A 162 2.88 -6.29 -16.62
N GLY A 163 1.55 -6.13 -16.63
CA GLY A 163 0.67 -6.73 -17.64
C GLY A 163 0.92 -6.18 -19.04
N VAL A 164 1.12 -4.87 -19.18
CA VAL A 164 1.38 -4.23 -20.47
C VAL A 164 2.72 -4.69 -21.07
N ILE A 165 3.78 -4.83 -20.26
CA ILE A 165 5.08 -5.30 -20.76
C ILE A 165 4.99 -6.76 -21.24
N ALA A 166 4.31 -7.63 -20.49
CA ALA A 166 4.11 -9.02 -20.91
C ALA A 166 3.32 -9.14 -22.22
N ALA A 167 2.27 -8.32 -22.39
CA ALA A 167 1.47 -8.28 -23.62
C ALA A 167 2.28 -7.75 -24.81
N VAL A 168 3.10 -6.70 -24.63
CA VAL A 168 3.96 -6.15 -25.68
C VAL A 168 5.04 -7.15 -26.12
N VAL A 169 5.66 -7.87 -25.18
CA VAL A 169 6.67 -8.89 -25.50
C VAL A 169 6.04 -10.09 -26.21
N ALA A 170 4.87 -10.55 -25.77
CA ALA A 170 4.13 -11.64 -26.43
C ALA A 170 3.66 -11.24 -27.84
N GLY A 171 3.16 -10.01 -28.00
CA GLY A 171 2.73 -9.46 -29.30
C GLY A 171 3.89 -9.32 -30.29
N ARG A 172 5.06 -8.86 -29.83
CA ARG A 172 6.27 -8.75 -30.67
C ARG A 172 6.78 -10.11 -31.12
N ARG A 173 6.71 -11.14 -30.27
CA ARG A 173 7.09 -12.51 -30.67
C ARG A 173 6.14 -13.10 -31.72
N ARG A 174 4.83 -12.90 -31.57
CA ARG A 174 3.85 -13.38 -32.57
C ARG A 174 4.05 -12.71 -33.94
N ARG A 175 4.32 -11.40 -33.97
CA ARG A 175 4.60 -10.68 -35.23
C ARG A 175 5.89 -11.13 -35.91
N ARG A 176 6.90 -11.58 -35.15
CA ARG A 176 8.14 -12.13 -35.72
C ARG A 176 8.00 -13.57 -36.22
N ALA A 177 7.09 -14.35 -35.63
CA ALA A 177 6.80 -15.71 -36.09
C ALA A 177 5.91 -15.77 -37.34
N ALA A 178 5.10 -14.73 -37.59
CA ALA A 178 4.24 -14.62 -38.76
C ALA A 178 4.88 -13.90 -39.96
N GLY A 179 6.18 -13.58 -39.89
CA GLY A 179 6.91 -12.82 -40.92
C GLY A 179 8.04 -13.62 -41.56
N THR A 180 7.85 -14.91 -41.80
CA THR A 180 8.76 -15.71 -42.65
C THR A 180 7.93 -16.23 -43.83
N PRO A 181 8.09 -15.70 -45.05
CA PRO A 181 7.56 -16.32 -46.26
C PRO A 181 8.23 -17.67 -46.54
#